data_AF-A0A848Z4C9-F1
#
_entry.id   AF-A0A848Z4C9-F1
#
_cell.length_a   1.000
_cell.length_b   1.000
_cell.length_c   1.000
_cell.angle_alpha   90.00
_cell.angle_beta   90.00
_cell.angle_gamma   90.00
#
_symmetry.space_group_name_H-M   'P 1'
#
loop_
_entity.id
_entity.type
_entity.pdbx_description
1 polymer ?
#
loop_
_entity_poly.entity_id
_entity_poly.type
_entity_poly.pdbx_seq_one_letter_code
_entity_poly.pdbx_strand_id
1 'polypeptide(L)'
;MGAIFDSALIGLPVLLAHSALTLLMFVVGLAIYVWITPHREFELVRQNNAAAAVALGGAMLGLAIPLAAAMANSVQLMEIALWGGVALLLQIIAYKIVDLVLRDLSAAIERGQIAPALVLVAAKLSAALVNAAAMS
;
A
#
# COMPACT_ATOMS: atom_id res chain seq x y z
N MET A 1 19.18 -22.23 26.03
CA MET A 1 17.71 -22.06 26.00
C MET A 1 17.29 -20.71 26.58
N GLY A 2 17.64 -20.34 27.83
CA GLY A 2 17.24 -19.05 28.44
C GLY A 2 17.55 -17.78 27.63
N ALA A 3 18.80 -17.64 27.14
CA ALA A 3 19.22 -16.47 26.35
C ALA A 3 18.38 -16.20 25.08
N ILE A 4 17.76 -17.23 24.49
CA ILE A 4 16.89 -17.05 23.32
C ILE A 4 15.54 -16.46 23.75
N PHE A 5 14.98 -16.94 24.87
CA PHE A 5 13.72 -16.43 25.42
C PHE A 5 13.86 -15.00 25.94
N ASP A 6 14.98 -14.68 26.60
CA ASP A 6 15.25 -13.32 27.08
C ASP A 6 15.36 -12.33 25.90
N SER A 7 16.06 -12.72 24.83
CA SER A 7 16.16 -11.92 23.60
C SER A 7 14.79 -11.72 22.94
N ALA A 8 13.95 -12.77 22.93
CA ALA A 8 12.59 -12.69 22.40
C ALA A 8 11.69 -11.77 23.22
N LEU A 9 11.77 -11.81 24.55
CA LEU A 9 11.01 -10.95 25.46
C LEU A 9 11.39 -9.47 25.30
N ILE A 10 12.65 -9.18 25.02
CA ILE A 10 13.14 -7.81 24.76
C ILE A 10 12.73 -7.34 23.36
N GLY A 11 12.75 -8.22 22.36
CA GLY A 11 12.37 -7.88 20.98
C GLY A 11 10.85 -7.78 20.75
N LEU A 12 10.04 -8.47 21.54
CA LEU A 12 8.59 -8.54 21.35
C LEU A 12 7.90 -7.17 21.40
N PRO A 13 8.17 -6.27 22.36
CA PRO A 13 7.57 -4.93 22.38
C PRO A 13 7.92 -4.11 21.14
N VAL A 14 9.17 -4.22 20.66
CA VAL A 14 9.64 -3.53 19.46
C VAL A 14 8.88 -4.03 18.23
N LEU A 15 8.83 -5.35 18.04
CA LEU A 15 8.08 -5.99 16.96
C LEU A 15 6.62 -5.54 16.94
N LEU A 16 5.95 -5.60 18.09
CA LEU A 16 4.54 -5.22 18.21
C LEU A 16 4.32 -3.74 17.92
N ALA A 17 5.16 -2.86 18.46
CA ALA A 17 5.02 -1.42 18.25
C ALA A 17 5.27 -1.02 16.78
N HIS A 18 6.32 -1.57 16.16
CA HIS A 18 6.67 -1.29 14.76
C HIS A 18 5.61 -1.85 13.82
N SER A 19 5.15 -3.09 14.05
CA SER A 19 4.10 -3.71 13.24
C SER A 19 2.76 -2.99 13.41
N ALA A 20 2.37 -2.62 14.63
CA ALA A 20 1.12 -1.92 14.90
C ALA A 20 1.07 -0.55 14.22
N LEU A 21 2.17 0.23 14.30
CA LEU A 21 2.25 1.52 13.61
C LEU A 21 2.17 1.35 12.09
N THR A 22 2.95 0.42 11.53
CA THR A 22 2.97 0.18 10.08
C THR A 22 1.60 -0.29 9.58
N LEU A 23 0.91 -1.17 10.33
CA LEU A 23 -0.44 -1.61 10.01
C LEU A 23 -1.47 -0.48 10.11
N LEU A 24 -1.35 0.39 11.13
CA LEU A 24 -2.19 1.57 11.25
C LEU A 24 -2.00 2.50 10.03
N MET A 25 -0.76 2.76 9.64
CA MET A 25 -0.44 3.56 8.46
C MET A 25 -0.95 2.91 7.17
N PHE A 26 -0.88 1.59 7.05
CA PHE A 26 -1.45 0.85 5.93
C PHE A 26 -2.97 1.03 5.84
N VAL A 27 -3.69 0.87 6.96
CA VAL A 27 -5.16 1.05 7.00
C VAL A 27 -5.54 2.50 6.69
N VAL A 28 -4.84 3.47 7.27
CA VAL A 28 -5.07 4.90 6.99
C VAL A 28 -4.77 5.23 5.53
N GLY A 29 -3.66 4.74 4.99
CA GLY A 29 -3.28 4.92 3.59
C GLY A 29 -4.29 4.32 2.63
N LEU A 30 -4.79 3.12 2.94
CA LEU A 30 -5.84 2.46 2.16
C LEU A 30 -7.16 3.24 2.21
N ALA A 31 -7.55 3.75 3.39
CA ALA A 31 -8.74 4.58 3.55
C ALA A 31 -8.62 5.90 2.75
N ILE A 32 -7.46 6.56 2.79
CA ILE A 32 -7.18 7.76 1.99
C ILE A 32 -7.26 7.43 0.50
N TYR A 33 -6.64 6.32 0.07
CA TYR A 33 -6.69 5.88 -1.32
C TYR A 33 -8.14 5.70 -1.81
N VAL A 34 -8.96 4.95 -1.06
CA VAL A 34 -10.37 4.70 -1.39
C VAL A 34 -11.20 5.99 -1.38
N TRP A 35 -10.84 6.96 -0.55
CA TRP A 35 -11.52 8.25 -0.51
C TRP A 35 -11.17 9.17 -1.69
N ILE A 36 -9.93 9.09 -2.18
CA ILE A 36 -9.44 9.87 -3.32
C ILE A 36 -9.86 9.23 -4.66
N THR A 37 -10.02 7.92 -4.71
CA THR A 37 -10.49 7.22 -5.92
C THR A 37 -11.99 7.47 -6.15
N PRO A 38 -12.38 7.88 -7.36
CA PRO A 38 -13.76 8.32 -7.64
C PRO A 38 -14.81 7.20 -7.64
N HIS A 39 -14.39 5.95 -7.73
CA HIS A 39 -15.21 4.76 -7.91
C HIS A 39 -15.29 3.94 -6.63
N ARG A 40 -16.48 3.38 -6.37
CA ARG A 40 -16.79 2.65 -5.13
C ARG A 40 -16.24 1.23 -5.16
N GLU A 41 -14.92 1.10 -5.02
CA GLU A 41 -14.21 -0.18 -5.15
C GLU A 41 -14.82 -1.30 -4.29
N PHE A 42 -15.11 -1.04 -3.00
CA PHE A 42 -15.73 -2.06 -2.13
C PHE A 42 -17.14 -2.47 -2.55
N GLU A 43 -17.92 -1.55 -3.12
CA GLU A 43 -19.25 -1.85 -3.62
C GLU A 43 -19.16 -2.70 -4.89
N LEU A 44 -18.27 -2.32 -5.82
CA LEU A 44 -18.01 -3.07 -7.05
C LEU A 44 -17.46 -4.48 -6.77
N VAL A 45 -16.56 -4.63 -5.80
CA VAL A 45 -16.05 -5.94 -5.37
C VAL A 45 -17.18 -6.81 -4.81
N ARG A 46 -18.09 -6.24 -4.02
CA ARG A 46 -19.29 -6.97 -3.54
C ARG A 46 -20.24 -7.36 -4.67
N GLN A 47 -20.25 -6.60 -5.76
CA GLN A 47 -20.98 -6.91 -7.00
C GLN A 47 -20.20 -7.87 -7.92
N ASN A 48 -19.12 -8.49 -7.44
CA ASN A 48 -18.30 -9.45 -8.19
C ASN A 48 -17.58 -8.86 -9.42
N ASN A 49 -17.25 -7.56 -9.38
CA ASN A 49 -16.43 -6.92 -10.39
C ASN A 49 -14.95 -7.27 -10.19
N ALA A 50 -14.43 -8.15 -11.05
CA ALA A 50 -13.04 -8.61 -10.99
C ALA A 50 -12.02 -7.48 -11.23
N ALA A 51 -12.33 -6.49 -12.08
CA ALA A 51 -11.43 -5.37 -12.33
C ALA A 51 -11.25 -4.49 -11.09
N ALA A 52 -12.34 -4.23 -10.35
CA ALA A 52 -12.29 -3.51 -9.07
C ALA A 52 -11.52 -4.30 -8.01
N ALA A 53 -11.71 -5.62 -7.94
CA ALA A 53 -10.96 -6.48 -7.02
C ALA A 53 -9.45 -6.47 -7.30
N VAL A 54 -9.05 -6.54 -8.57
CA VAL A 54 -7.66 -6.46 -9.00
C VAL A 54 -7.07 -5.08 -8.66
N ALA A 55 -7.78 -4.00 -9.00
CA ALA A 55 -7.32 -2.64 -8.73
C ALA A 55 -7.12 -2.36 -7.23
N LEU A 56 -8.08 -2.79 -6.39
CA LEU A 56 -8.01 -2.66 -4.93
C LEU A 56 -6.88 -3.52 -4.35
N GLY A 57 -6.76 -4.79 -4.79
CA GLY A 57 -5.68 -5.68 -4.36
C GLY A 57 -4.30 -5.13 -4.72
N GLY A 58 -4.13 -4.57 -5.91
CA GLY A 58 -2.88 -3.92 -6.30
C GLY A 58 -2.61 -2.62 -5.55
N ALA A 59 -3.64 -1.88 -5.13
CA ALA A 59 -3.48 -0.73 -4.25
C ALA A 59 -2.96 -1.17 -2.87
N MET A 60 -3.55 -2.22 -2.29
CA MET A 60 -3.10 -2.80 -1.02
C MET A 60 -1.62 -3.23 -1.11
N LEU A 61 -1.25 -4.00 -2.12
CA LEU A 61 0.15 -4.43 -2.28
C LEU A 61 1.09 -3.24 -2.54
N GLY A 62 0.68 -2.29 -3.36
CA GLY A 62 1.46 -1.07 -3.65
C GLY A 62 1.71 -0.20 -2.41
N LEU A 63 0.80 -0.18 -1.44
CA LEU A 63 0.99 0.51 -0.16
C LEU A 63 1.85 -0.31 0.80
N ALA A 64 1.61 -1.62 0.88
CA ALA A 64 2.29 -2.50 1.83
C ALA A 64 3.79 -2.61 1.58
N ILE A 65 4.23 -2.68 0.32
CA ILE A 65 5.64 -2.87 -0.07
C ILE A 65 6.56 -1.77 0.51
N PRO A 66 6.36 -0.47 0.23
CA PRO A 66 7.25 0.57 0.74
C PRO A 66 7.06 0.81 2.24
N LEU A 67 5.87 0.56 2.81
CA LEU A 67 5.67 0.59 4.25
C LEU A 67 6.49 -0.50 4.97
N ALA A 68 6.56 -1.70 4.39
CA ALA A 68 7.39 -2.78 4.91
C ALA A 68 8.88 -2.42 4.85
N ALA A 69 9.34 -1.79 3.76
CA ALA A 69 10.72 -1.30 3.65
C ALA A 69 11.02 -0.19 4.66
N ALA A 70 10.12 0.79 4.83
CA ALA A 70 10.25 1.83 5.83
C ALA A 70 10.36 1.23 7.25
N MET A 71 9.54 0.23 7.57
CA MET A 71 9.60 -0.47 8.86
C MET A 71 10.91 -1.24 9.04
N ALA A 72 11.38 -1.95 8.01
CA ALA A 72 12.56 -2.79 8.07
C ALA A 72 13.86 -1.99 8.29
N ASN A 73 13.91 -0.76 7.80
CA ASN A 73 15.11 0.09 7.84
C ASN A 73 15.04 1.20 8.90
N SER A 74 14.01 1.19 9.75
CA SER A 74 13.86 2.17 10.83
C SER A 74 14.17 1.56 12.19
N VAL A 75 14.87 2.32 13.03
CA VAL A 75 15.13 1.97 14.43
C VAL A 75 14.06 2.56 15.34
N GLN A 76 13.52 3.72 14.96
CA GLN A 76 12.54 4.45 15.76
C GLN A 76 11.17 4.49 15.09
N LEU A 77 10.10 4.49 15.88
CA LEU A 77 8.72 4.64 15.39
C LEU A 77 8.52 5.92 14.57
N MET A 78 9.21 7.01 14.93
CA MET A 78 9.13 8.27 14.20
C MET A 78 9.72 8.17 12.78
N GLU A 79 10.80 7.38 12.60
CA GLU A 79 11.41 7.15 11.30
C GLU A 79 10.44 6.37 10.39
N ILE A 80 9.74 5.37 10.94
CA ILE A 80 8.66 4.65 10.23
C ILE A 80 7.56 5.62 9.81
N ALA A 81 7.09 6.46 10.73
CA ALA A 81 6.02 7.41 10.45
C ALA A 81 6.41 8.40 9.34
N LEU A 82 7.65 8.90 9.36
CA LEU A 82 8.17 9.84 8.36
C LEU A 82 8.29 9.18 6.99
N TRP A 83 9.03 8.07 6.89
CA TRP A 83 9.29 7.40 5.61
C TRP A 83 8.05 6.72 5.05
N GLY A 84 7.23 6.11 5.93
CA GLY A 84 5.95 5.56 5.53
C GLY A 84 4.98 6.66 5.06
N GLY A 85 5.01 7.85 5.67
CA GLY A 85 4.24 9.00 5.18
C GLY A 85 4.67 9.43 3.77
N VAL A 86 5.98 9.52 3.53
CA VAL A 86 6.54 9.78 2.19
C VAL A 86 6.12 8.70 1.20
N ALA A 87 6.15 7.42 1.61
CA ALA A 87 5.72 6.31 0.77
C ALA A 87 4.25 6.42 0.35
N LEU A 88 3.36 6.74 1.30
CA LEU A 88 1.94 6.95 1.02
C LEU A 88 1.72 8.07 0.01
N LEU A 89 2.43 9.20 0.16
CA LEU A 89 2.35 10.32 -0.77
C LEU A 89 2.81 9.94 -2.18
N LEU A 90 3.96 9.27 -2.31
CA LEU A 90 4.48 8.82 -3.60
C LEU A 90 3.53 7.80 -4.27
N GLN A 91 2.89 6.93 -3.49
CA GLN A 91 1.94 5.97 -4.02
C GLN A 91 0.67 6.64 -4.58
N ILE A 92 0.18 7.70 -3.93
CA ILE A 92 -0.95 8.49 -4.43
C ILE A 92 -0.58 9.22 -5.72
N ILE A 93 0.64 9.76 -5.81
CA ILE A 93 1.16 10.40 -7.02
C ILE A 93 1.25 9.39 -8.16
N ALA A 94 1.78 8.19 -7.92
CA ALA A 94 1.87 7.13 -8.91
C ALA A 94 0.48 6.75 -9.47
N TYR A 95 -0.54 6.64 -8.61
CA TYR A 95 -1.92 6.43 -9.04
C TYR A 95 -2.40 7.54 -9.99
N LYS A 96 -2.21 8.81 -9.61
CA LYS A 96 -2.66 9.96 -10.41
C LYS A 96 -1.98 10.02 -11.77
N ILE A 97 -0.70 9.65 -11.86
CA ILE A 97 0.03 9.57 -13.13
C ILE A 97 -0.60 8.52 -14.04
N VAL A 98 -0.88 7.32 -13.52
CA VAL A 98 -1.46 6.24 -14.33
C VAL A 98 -2.88 6.57 -14.77
N ASP A 99 -3.68 7.15 -13.87
CA ASP A 99 -5.04 7.62 -14.18
C ASP A 99 -5.03 8.67 -15.32
N LEU A 100 -4.06 9.60 -15.29
CA LEU A 100 -3.87 10.60 -16.34
C LEU A 100 -3.46 9.98 -17.69
N VAL A 101 -2.58 8.98 -17.67
CA VAL A 101 -2.08 8.31 -18.89
C VAL A 101 -3.16 7.46 -19.55
N LEU A 102 -3.91 6.69 -18.75
CA LEU A 102 -4.90 5.76 -19.30
C LEU A 102 -6.21 6.44 -19.71
N ARG A 103 -6.57 7.58 -19.09
CA ARG A 103 -7.84 8.31 -19.26
C ARG A 103 -9.08 7.43 -19.06
N ASP A 104 -10.08 7.91 -18.31
CA ASP A 104 -11.29 7.15 -18.00
C ASP A 104 -11.03 5.77 -17.36
N LEU A 105 -9.88 5.59 -16.69
CA LEU A 105 -9.53 4.37 -15.96
C LEU A 105 -10.63 4.00 -14.96
N SER A 106 -11.26 5.02 -14.38
CA SER A 106 -12.38 4.83 -13.48
C SER A 106 -13.59 4.18 -14.11
N ALA A 107 -14.07 4.76 -15.20
CA ALA A 107 -15.19 4.21 -15.92
C ALA A 107 -14.85 2.81 -16.50
N ALA A 108 -13.60 2.56 -16.86
CA ALA A 108 -13.16 1.24 -17.32
C ALA A 108 -13.24 0.17 -16.23
N ILE A 109 -12.80 0.49 -15.01
CA ILE A 109 -12.90 -0.41 -13.84
C ILE A 109 -14.38 -0.65 -13.48
N GLU A 110 -15.22 0.37 -13.47
CA GLU A 110 -16.67 0.24 -13.23
C GLU A 110 -17.34 -0.70 -14.23
N ARG A 111 -16.92 -0.65 -15.51
CA ARG A 111 -17.37 -1.58 -16.57
C ARG A 111 -16.78 -2.99 -16.48
N GLY A 112 -15.94 -3.28 -15.48
CA GLY A 112 -15.33 -4.60 -15.28
C GLY A 112 -14.17 -4.91 -16.23
N GLN A 113 -13.54 -3.91 -16.84
CA GLN A 113 -12.43 -4.12 -17.77
C GLN A 113 -11.13 -4.44 -17.00
N ILE A 114 -10.72 -5.71 -17.02
CA ILE A 114 -9.56 -6.19 -16.25
C ILE A 114 -8.23 -5.66 -16.84
N ALA A 115 -8.12 -5.52 -18.15
CA ALA A 115 -6.88 -5.09 -18.80
C ALA A 115 -6.33 -3.74 -18.27
N PRO A 116 -7.13 -2.64 -18.24
CA PRO A 116 -6.65 -1.38 -17.66
C PRO A 116 -6.40 -1.48 -16.15
N ALA A 117 -7.16 -2.30 -15.42
CA ALA A 117 -6.89 -2.58 -14.01
C ALA A 117 -5.52 -3.26 -13.82
N LEU A 118 -5.15 -4.22 -14.66
CA LEU A 118 -3.84 -4.88 -14.59
C LEU A 118 -2.70 -3.92 -14.87
N VAL A 119 -2.83 -3.02 -15.85
CA VAL A 119 -1.81 -1.99 -16.12
C VAL A 119 -1.66 -1.06 -14.92
N LEU A 120 -2.78 -0.66 -14.30
CA LEU A 120 -2.76 0.12 -13.06
C LEU A 120 -2.01 -0.60 -11.93
N VAL A 121 -2.31 -1.88 -11.70
CA VAL A 121 -1.64 -2.68 -10.69
C VAL A 121 -0.14 -2.80 -10.98
N ALA A 122 0.24 -3.12 -12.21
CA ALA A 122 1.63 -3.25 -12.60
C ALA A 122 2.41 -1.95 -12.33
N ALA A 123 1.88 -0.81 -12.78
CA ALA A 123 2.50 0.49 -12.56
C ALA A 123 2.63 0.84 -11.06
N LYS A 124 1.58 0.57 -10.27
CA LYS A 124 1.61 0.76 -8.80
C LYS A 124 2.68 -0.09 -8.13
N LEU A 125 2.80 -1.36 -8.51
CA LEU A 125 3.78 -2.28 -7.95
C LEU A 125 5.21 -1.89 -8.37
N SER A 126 5.42 -1.48 -9.61
CA SER A 126 6.71 -0.98 -10.07
C SER A 126 7.14 0.25 -9.28
N ALA A 127 6.25 1.23 -9.09
CA ALA A 127 6.54 2.42 -8.29
C ALA A 127 6.80 2.07 -6.81
N ALA A 128 6.00 1.18 -6.24
CA ALA A 128 6.15 0.70 -4.87
C ALA A 128 7.51 0.02 -4.63
N LEU A 129 7.96 -0.81 -5.56
CA LEU A 129 9.26 -1.49 -5.51
C LEU A 129 10.43 -0.50 -5.61
N VAL A 130 10.36 0.48 -6.52
CA VAL A 130 11.39 1.52 -6.64
C VAL A 130 11.46 2.34 -5.35
N ASN A 131 10.31 2.70 -4.78
CA ASN A 131 10.24 3.46 -3.55
C ASN A 131 10.77 2.66 -2.34
N ALA A 132 10.41 1.38 -2.24
CA ALA A 132 10.94 0.48 -1.22
C ALA A 132 12.46 0.35 -1.30
N ALA A 133 13.01 0.22 -2.51
CA ALA A 133 14.45 0.15 -2.72
C ALA A 133 15.16 1.44 -2.31
N ALA A 134 14.54 2.60 -2.52
CA ALA A 134 15.08 3.90 -2.10
C ALA A 134 15.10 4.10 -0.57
N MET A 135 14.31 3.30 0.17
CA MET A 135 14.20 3.32 1.63
C MET A 135 15.02 2.20 2.31
N SER A 136 15.76 1.42 1.53
CA SER A 136 16.60 0.29 1.98
C SER A 136 18.07 0.67 1.99
#